data_AF-A0A7R9QU06-F1
#
_entry.id   AF-A0A7R9QU06-F1
#
_cell.length_a   1.000
_cell.length_b   1.000
_cell.length_c   1.000
_cell.angle_alpha   90.00
_cell.angle_beta   90.00
_cell.angle_gamma   90.00
#
_symmetry.space_group_name_H-M   'P 1'
#
loop_
_entity.id
_entity.type
_entity.pdbx_description
1 polymer ?
#
loop_
_entity_poly.entity_id
_entity_poly.type
_entity_poly.pdbx_seq_one_letter_code
_entity_poly.pdbx_strand_id
1 'polypeptide(L)'
;MYTFTQKVININDADLLRDIFVKDFHVWPHHLDFHLGTSKLDKSLFFMPGNDDWKRQRSILSPVFTSGKLRAMMAHISDISDRFIQSLSQHEASGEAIDIRKHVGAFAMDVISRCGYGIDVESIANPNHPLVLNARKILSVDASFGIIVSGLFPGLGRLIGAEPFDMSACRYFDDLTKKIIDERKLHNNHKTDSICNQTSHRFHTIDDRLGKVGQRLRIRLYQ
;
A
#
# COMPACT_ATOMS: atom_id res chain seq x y z
N MET A 1 8.92 -11.84 -25.85
CA MET A 1 8.49 -10.43 -25.89
C MET A 1 9.54 -9.60 -25.15
N TYR A 2 9.64 -8.29 -25.38
CA TYR A 2 10.53 -7.42 -24.60
C TYR A 2 9.67 -6.42 -23.82
N THR A 3 9.97 -6.22 -22.54
CA THR A 3 9.41 -5.14 -21.73
C THR A 3 10.56 -4.22 -21.36
N PHE A 4 10.51 -2.98 -21.84
CA PHE A 4 11.64 -2.05 -21.82
C PHE A 4 12.89 -2.69 -22.45
N THR A 5 13.97 -2.84 -21.68
CA THR A 5 15.24 -3.44 -22.10
C THR A 5 15.34 -4.93 -21.75
N GLN A 6 14.34 -5.50 -21.05
CA GLN A 6 14.40 -6.86 -20.53
C GLN A 6 13.60 -7.84 -21.40
N LYS A 7 14.17 -9.05 -21.58
CA LYS A 7 13.49 -10.17 -22.21
C LYS A 7 12.42 -10.71 -21.27
N VAL A 8 11.19 -10.81 -21.76
CA VAL A 8 10.05 -11.34 -21.01
C VAL A 8 9.45 -12.52 -21.76
N ILE A 9 9.22 -13.59 -21.01
CA ILE A 9 8.48 -14.78 -21.47
C ILE A 9 7.06 -14.65 -20.91
N ASN A 10 6.08 -14.73 -21.81
CA ASN A 10 4.68 -14.80 -21.42
C ASN A 10 4.27 -16.27 -21.32
N ILE A 11 3.71 -16.67 -20.18
CA ILE A 11 3.32 -18.04 -19.87
C ILE A 11 1.80 -18.07 -19.75
N ASN A 12 1.15 -18.72 -20.70
CA ASN A 12 -0.32 -18.82 -20.76
C ASN A 12 -0.84 -20.23 -20.41
N ASP A 13 0.04 -21.12 -19.95
CA ASP A 13 -0.29 -22.50 -19.58
C ASP A 13 -0.55 -22.60 -18.07
N ALA A 14 -1.71 -23.14 -17.69
CA ALA A 14 -2.13 -23.21 -16.29
C ALA A 14 -1.28 -24.18 -15.45
N ASP A 15 -0.79 -25.27 -16.02
CA ASP A 15 0.06 -26.23 -15.31
C ASP A 15 1.43 -25.61 -15.04
N LEU A 16 1.99 -24.88 -16.02
CA LEU A 16 3.23 -24.13 -15.83
C LEU A 16 3.07 -23.01 -14.81
N LEU A 17 1.94 -22.28 -14.84
CA LEU A 17 1.64 -21.25 -13.84
C LEU A 17 1.54 -21.84 -12.43
N ARG A 18 0.90 -23.01 -12.25
CA ARG A 18 0.86 -23.70 -10.96
C ARG A 18 2.27 -24.07 -10.49
N ASP A 19 3.10 -24.59 -11.40
CA ASP A 19 4.45 -25.00 -11.05
C ASP A 19 5.28 -23.78 -10.61
N ILE A 20 5.17 -22.64 -11.29
CA ILE A 20 5.86 -21.39 -10.96
C ILE A 20 5.33 -20.75 -9.66
N PHE A 21 4.02 -20.61 -9.50
CA PHE A 21 3.43 -19.86 -8.39
C PHE A 21 3.20 -20.68 -7.12
N VAL A 22 3.25 -22.02 -7.20
CA VAL A 22 2.96 -22.92 -6.07
C VAL A 22 4.15 -23.82 -5.74
N LYS A 23 4.59 -24.66 -6.69
CA LYS A 23 5.62 -25.68 -6.42
C LYS A 23 7.00 -25.04 -6.24
N ASP A 24 7.40 -24.27 -7.24
CA ASP A 24 8.74 -23.67 -7.34
C ASP A 24 8.73 -22.20 -6.99
N PHE A 25 7.75 -21.76 -6.20
CA PHE A 25 7.59 -20.35 -5.82
C PHE A 25 8.91 -19.74 -5.29
N HIS A 26 9.64 -20.48 -4.46
CA HIS A 26 10.92 -20.05 -3.88
C HIS A 26 12.07 -19.85 -4.88
N VAL A 27 11.97 -20.39 -6.10
CA VAL A 27 12.99 -20.28 -7.16
C VAL A 27 12.83 -18.99 -7.96
N TRP A 28 11.60 -18.51 -8.11
CA TRP A 28 11.29 -17.35 -8.94
C TRP A 28 11.33 -16.06 -8.12
N PRO A 29 12.20 -15.09 -8.45
CA PRO A 29 12.27 -13.84 -7.71
C PRO A 29 10.92 -13.12 -7.76
N HIS A 30 10.39 -12.82 -6.59
CA HIS A 30 9.11 -12.14 -6.48
C HIS A 30 9.33 -10.67 -6.82
N HIS A 31 8.62 -10.21 -7.85
CA HIS A 31 8.55 -8.84 -8.35
C HIS A 31 9.70 -8.41 -9.26
N LEU A 32 9.39 -7.56 -10.25
CA LEU A 32 10.40 -6.90 -11.05
C LEU A 32 11.31 -6.10 -10.12
N ASP A 33 12.62 -6.23 -10.29
CA ASP A 33 13.61 -5.33 -9.69
C ASP A 33 13.49 -3.96 -10.37
N PHE A 34 12.40 -3.27 -10.06
CA PHE A 34 12.07 -1.97 -10.57
C PHE A 34 12.53 -0.97 -9.51
N HIS A 35 13.63 -0.26 -9.79
CA HIS A 35 14.13 0.75 -8.88
C HIS A 35 13.13 1.90 -8.82
N LEU A 36 12.39 1.98 -7.71
CA LEU A 36 11.34 2.99 -7.48
C LEU A 36 11.89 4.29 -6.87
N GLY A 37 13.17 4.58 -7.08
CA GLY A 37 13.85 5.75 -6.55
C GLY A 37 14.18 5.64 -5.06
N THR A 38 14.15 6.77 -4.36
CA THR A 38 14.49 6.95 -2.94
C THR A 38 13.28 6.88 -2.00
N SER A 39 12.07 6.78 -2.57
CA SER A 39 10.84 6.54 -1.82
C SER A 39 10.89 5.24 -1.04
N LYS A 40 10.41 5.25 0.22
CA LYS A 40 10.22 4.03 1.04
C LYS A 40 9.20 3.05 0.44
N LEU A 41 8.50 3.43 -0.63
CA LEU A 41 7.61 2.53 -1.37
C LEU A 41 8.38 1.32 -1.93
N ASP A 42 9.68 1.45 -2.20
CA ASP A 42 10.58 0.35 -2.57
C ASP A 42 10.57 -0.80 -1.53
N LYS A 43 10.37 -0.46 -0.26
CA LYS A 43 10.28 -1.38 0.89
C LYS A 43 8.86 -1.77 1.25
N SER A 44 7.86 -1.39 0.44
CA SER A 44 6.51 -1.88 0.62
C SER A 44 6.38 -3.34 0.17
N LEU A 45 5.37 -4.06 0.70
CA LEU A 45 5.15 -5.47 0.37
C LEU A 45 4.91 -5.72 -1.14
N PHE A 46 4.47 -4.70 -1.88
CA PHE A 46 4.15 -4.80 -3.30
C PHE A 46 5.36 -4.71 -4.22
N PHE A 47 6.42 -4.03 -3.78
CA PHE A 47 7.57 -3.70 -4.61
C PHE A 47 8.89 -4.29 -4.10
N MET A 48 8.92 -4.73 -2.84
CA MET A 48 10.09 -5.37 -2.27
C MET A 48 10.41 -6.68 -3.00
N PRO A 49 11.70 -6.96 -3.31
CA PRO A 49 12.11 -8.24 -3.86
C PRO A 49 11.70 -9.40 -2.96
N GLY A 50 11.47 -10.56 -3.57
CA GLY A 50 11.05 -11.82 -2.91
C GLY A 50 12.02 -12.49 -1.95
N ASN A 51 12.73 -11.73 -1.13
CA ASN A 51 13.71 -12.20 -0.16
C ASN A 51 13.07 -12.47 1.22
N ASP A 52 13.90 -12.77 2.21
CA ASP A 52 13.42 -13.05 3.58
C ASP A 52 12.80 -11.82 4.26
N ASP A 53 13.15 -10.59 3.85
CA ASP A 53 12.50 -9.37 4.34
C ASP A 53 11.04 -9.29 3.86
N TRP A 54 10.78 -9.67 2.60
CA TRP A 54 9.41 -9.74 2.08
C TRP A 54 8.59 -10.79 2.83
N LYS A 55 9.14 -11.99 3.05
CA LYS A 55 8.48 -13.05 3.83
C LYS A 55 8.17 -12.56 5.25
N ARG A 56 9.12 -11.87 5.87
CA ARG A 56 8.96 -11.26 7.19
C ARG A 56 7.81 -10.25 7.18
N GLN A 57 7.83 -9.24 6.31
CA GLN A 57 6.76 -8.24 6.21
C GLN A 57 5.39 -8.88 5.97
N ARG A 58 5.33 -9.88 5.07
CA ARG A 58 4.10 -10.64 4.81
C ARG A 58 3.57 -11.34 6.06
N SER A 59 4.44 -11.99 6.82
CA SER A 59 4.05 -12.70 8.06
C SER A 59 3.47 -11.77 9.13
N ILE A 60 3.88 -10.50 9.12
CA ILE A 60 3.42 -9.46 10.04
C ILE A 60 2.03 -8.95 9.62
N LEU A 61 1.82 -8.76 8.32
CA LEU A 61 0.58 -8.21 7.76
C LEU A 61 -0.54 -9.24 7.60
N SER A 62 -0.21 -10.51 7.32
CA SER A 62 -1.21 -11.56 7.06
C SER A 62 -2.28 -11.71 8.17
N PRO A 63 -1.94 -11.62 9.47
CA PRO A 63 -2.92 -11.75 10.55
C PRO A 63 -4.01 -10.66 10.58
N VAL A 64 -3.79 -9.52 9.92
CA VAL A 64 -4.76 -8.42 9.81
C VAL A 64 -5.98 -8.83 8.99
N PHE A 65 -5.81 -9.79 8.08
CA PHE A 65 -6.85 -10.26 7.16
C PHE A 65 -7.45 -11.61 7.59
N THR A 66 -7.37 -11.96 8.88
CA THR A 66 -8.06 -13.13 9.42
C THR A 66 -9.58 -12.92 9.43
N SER A 67 -10.36 -14.00 9.33
CA SER A 67 -11.83 -13.92 9.31
C SER A 67 -12.41 -13.15 10.50
N GLY A 68 -11.80 -13.27 11.69
CA GLY A 68 -12.21 -12.52 12.88
C GLY A 68 -12.00 -11.00 12.74
N LYS A 69 -10.88 -10.58 12.15
CA LYS A 69 -10.59 -9.16 11.89
C LYS A 69 -11.46 -8.61 10.76
N LEU A 70 -11.64 -9.37 9.69
CA LEU A 70 -12.55 -9.01 8.60
C LEU A 70 -13.99 -8.81 9.11
N ARG A 71 -14.49 -9.71 9.97
CA ARG A 71 -15.80 -9.56 10.60
C ARG A 71 -15.92 -8.28 11.40
N ALA A 72 -14.87 -7.89 12.13
CA ALA A 72 -14.88 -6.65 12.89
C ALA A 72 -14.81 -5.40 11.97
N MET A 73 -14.24 -5.50 10.77
CA MET A 73 -14.29 -4.43 9.75
C MET A 73 -15.67 -4.32 9.07
N MET A 74 -16.46 -5.39 9.03
CA MET A 74 -17.77 -5.41 8.36
C MET A 74 -18.73 -4.33 8.85
N ALA A 75 -18.69 -3.96 10.13
CA ALA A 75 -19.52 -2.88 10.65
C ALA A 75 -19.22 -1.54 9.96
N HIS A 76 -17.94 -1.22 9.74
CA HIS A 76 -17.54 -0.02 9.00
C HIS A 76 -17.90 -0.12 7.52
N ILE A 77 -17.69 -1.28 6.90
CA ILE A 77 -17.99 -1.49 5.49
C ILE A 77 -19.49 -1.37 5.23
N SER A 78 -20.33 -1.91 6.12
CA SER A 78 -21.79 -1.80 6.01
C SER A 78 -22.24 -0.34 6.01
N ASP A 79 -21.79 0.44 6.98
CA ASP A 79 -22.11 1.87 7.09
C ASP A 79 -21.66 2.67 5.86
N ILE A 80 -20.45 2.39 5.35
CA ILE A 80 -19.97 3.00 4.10
C ILE A 80 -20.82 2.56 2.90
N SER A 81 -21.28 1.30 2.88
CA SER A 81 -22.12 0.76 1.80
C SER A 81 -23.50 1.42 1.78
N ASP A 82 -24.10 1.67 2.95
CA ASP A 82 -25.38 2.36 3.06
C ASP A 82 -25.28 3.80 2.52
N ARG A 83 -24.22 4.53 2.87
CA ARG A 83 -23.93 5.86 2.31
C ARG A 83 -23.70 5.83 0.80
N PHE A 84 -23.00 4.81 0.30
CA PHE A 84 -22.77 4.61 -1.13
C PHE A 84 -24.08 4.38 -1.88
N ILE A 85 -24.95 3.50 -1.38
CA ILE A 85 -26.27 3.23 -1.97
C ILE A 85 -27.13 4.50 -1.96
N GLN A 86 -27.14 5.23 -0.83
CA GLN A 86 -27.88 6.49 -0.73
C GLN A 86 -27.42 7.51 -1.77
N SER A 87 -26.11 7.65 -2.00
CA SER A 87 -25.57 8.53 -3.04
C SER A 87 -26.02 8.09 -4.44
N LEU A 88 -26.03 6.79 -4.73
CA LEU A 88 -26.51 6.29 -6.02
C LEU A 88 -28.02 6.57 -6.23
N SER A 89 -28.85 6.40 -5.20
CA SER A 89 -30.28 6.71 -5.28
C SER A 89 -30.57 8.19 -5.52
N GLN A 90 -29.70 9.09 -5.04
CA GLN A 90 -29.82 10.52 -5.35
C GLN A 90 -29.57 10.82 -6.83
N HIS A 91 -28.63 10.12 -7.46
CA HIS A 91 -28.37 10.24 -8.89
C HIS A 91 -29.43 9.56 -9.77
N GLU A 92 -30.02 8.45 -9.29
CA GLU A 92 -31.17 7.82 -9.96
C GLU A 92 -32.34 8.82 -10.05
N ALA A 93 -32.62 9.55 -8.97
CA ALA A 93 -33.68 10.55 -8.93
C ALA A 93 -33.42 11.75 -9.87
N SER A 94 -32.17 12.10 -10.16
CA SER A 94 -31.83 13.17 -11.11
C SER A 94 -31.84 12.71 -12.57
N GLY A 95 -31.77 11.41 -12.83
CA GLY A 95 -31.69 10.84 -14.19
C GLY A 95 -30.35 11.09 -14.89
N GLU A 96 -29.33 11.56 -14.15
CA GLU A 96 -28.02 11.87 -14.70
C GLU A 96 -27.14 10.62 -14.84
N ALA A 97 -26.36 10.56 -15.92
CA ALA A 97 -25.37 9.51 -16.09
C ALA A 97 -24.24 9.65 -15.05
N ILE A 98 -23.92 8.55 -14.36
CA ILE A 98 -22.86 8.51 -13.36
C ILE A 98 -21.59 7.83 -13.88
N ASP A 99 -20.43 8.36 -13.51
CA ASP A 99 -19.16 7.64 -13.65
C ASP A 99 -19.01 6.64 -12.48
N ILE A 100 -19.38 5.39 -12.73
CA ILE A 100 -19.30 4.33 -11.71
C ILE A 100 -17.87 4.08 -11.22
N ARG A 101 -16.85 4.32 -12.07
CA ARG A 101 -15.44 4.12 -11.68
C ARG A 101 -15.06 5.10 -10.58
N LYS A 102 -15.49 6.36 -10.69
CA LYS A 102 -15.27 7.38 -9.66
C LYS A 102 -15.97 7.01 -8.36
N HIS A 103 -17.23 6.57 -8.42
CA HIS A 103 -18.02 6.23 -7.24
C HIS A 103 -17.46 5.00 -6.51
N VAL A 104 -17.16 3.92 -7.23
CA VAL A 104 -16.56 2.71 -6.65
C VAL A 104 -15.15 3.00 -6.11
N GLY A 105 -14.38 3.84 -6.80
CA GLY A 105 -13.07 4.30 -6.31
C GLY A 105 -13.17 5.07 -5.00
N ALA A 106 -14.15 5.97 -4.87
CA ALA A 106 -14.42 6.71 -3.64
C ALA A 106 -14.90 5.78 -2.50
N PHE A 107 -15.78 4.82 -2.80
CA PHE A 107 -16.18 3.77 -1.85
C PHE A 107 -14.98 2.98 -1.31
N ALA A 108 -14.11 2.50 -2.21
CA ALA A 108 -12.91 1.78 -1.82
C ALA A 108 -11.97 2.65 -0.96
N MET A 109 -11.86 3.94 -1.28
CA MET A 109 -11.06 4.89 -0.51
C MET A 109 -11.59 5.06 0.91
N ASP A 110 -12.92 5.19 1.08
CA ASP A 110 -13.55 5.32 2.40
C ASP A 110 -13.39 4.04 3.23
N VAL A 111 -13.47 2.86 2.61
CA VAL A 111 -13.21 1.58 3.29
C VAL A 111 -11.78 1.53 3.80
N ILE A 112 -10.80 1.91 2.97
CA ILE A 112 -9.37 1.90 3.35
C ILE A 112 -9.08 2.98 4.41
N SER A 113 -9.61 4.20 4.24
CA SER A 113 -9.37 5.31 5.18
C SER A 113 -9.95 4.98 6.55
N ARG A 114 -11.15 4.42 6.62
CA ARG A 114 -11.82 4.12 7.88
C ARG A 114 -11.26 2.86 8.54
N CYS A 115 -11.08 1.77 7.80
CA CYS A 115 -10.56 0.53 8.37
C CYS A 115 -9.06 0.58 8.66
N GLY A 116 -8.27 1.20 7.78
CA GLY A 116 -6.81 1.26 7.88
C GLY A 116 -6.31 2.40 8.76
N TYR A 117 -6.83 3.61 8.54
CA TYR A 117 -6.37 4.82 9.22
C TYR A 117 -7.30 5.26 10.35
N GLY A 118 -8.53 4.75 10.43
CA GLY A 118 -9.52 5.22 11.41
C GLY A 118 -10.12 6.58 11.07
N ILE A 119 -10.02 7.00 9.80
CA ILE A 119 -10.45 8.33 9.33
C ILE A 119 -11.69 8.16 8.47
N ASP A 120 -12.78 8.82 8.86
CA ASP A 120 -13.96 8.94 8.01
C ASP A 120 -13.80 10.15 7.09
N VAL A 121 -13.70 9.89 5.79
CA VAL A 121 -13.40 10.92 4.77
C VAL A 121 -14.67 11.37 4.05
N GLU A 122 -15.59 10.44 3.82
CA GLU A 122 -16.74 10.62 2.92
C GLU A 122 -16.30 11.06 1.53
N SER A 123 -15.45 10.26 0.89
CA SER A 123 -14.73 10.56 -0.36
C SER A 123 -15.66 10.89 -1.53
N ILE A 124 -16.90 10.44 -1.50
CA ILE A 124 -17.94 10.76 -2.50
C ILE A 124 -18.36 12.24 -2.36
N ALA A 125 -18.68 12.67 -1.15
CA ALA A 125 -19.07 14.05 -0.85
C ALA A 125 -17.86 15.01 -0.83
N ASN A 126 -16.70 14.51 -0.41
CA ASN A 126 -15.46 15.27 -0.21
C ASN A 126 -14.31 14.77 -1.11
N PRO A 127 -14.45 14.85 -2.45
CA PRO A 127 -13.43 14.33 -3.37
C PRO A 127 -12.09 15.07 -3.29
N ASN A 128 -12.07 16.27 -2.69
CA ASN A 128 -10.89 17.09 -2.49
C ASN A 128 -10.20 16.87 -1.14
N HIS A 129 -10.63 15.88 -0.36
CA HIS A 129 -9.98 15.55 0.90
C HIS A 129 -8.48 15.22 0.66
N PRO A 130 -7.55 15.72 1.48
CA PRO A 130 -6.10 15.53 1.25
C PRO A 130 -5.68 14.06 1.08
N LEU A 131 -6.33 13.14 1.81
CA LEU A 131 -6.09 11.70 1.68
C LEU A 131 -6.43 11.20 0.27
N VAL A 132 -7.58 11.60 -0.26
CA VAL A 132 -8.05 11.20 -1.61
C VAL A 132 -7.13 11.77 -2.69
N LEU A 133 -6.78 13.06 -2.58
CA LEU A 133 -5.90 13.73 -3.54
C LEU A 133 -4.51 13.09 -3.59
N ASN A 134 -3.89 12.84 -2.43
CA ASN A 134 -2.58 12.21 -2.38
C ASN A 134 -2.63 10.73 -2.80
N ALA A 135 -3.69 9.99 -2.45
CA ALA A 135 -3.87 8.62 -2.94
C ALA A 135 -3.97 8.59 -4.47
N ARG A 136 -4.76 9.50 -5.06
CA ARG A 136 -4.88 9.61 -6.52
C ARG A 136 -3.53 9.89 -7.18
N LYS A 137 -2.68 10.76 -6.61
CA LYS A 137 -1.34 11.04 -7.14
C LYS A 137 -0.41 9.83 -7.14
N ILE A 138 -0.54 8.93 -6.16
CA ILE A 138 0.27 7.71 -6.08
C ILE A 138 -0.28 6.65 -7.05
N LEU A 139 -1.61 6.54 -7.14
CA LEU A 139 -2.29 5.54 -7.97
C LEU A 139 -2.41 5.94 -9.44
N SER A 140 -2.27 7.23 -9.77
CA SER A 140 -2.15 7.71 -11.14
C SER A 140 -0.78 7.30 -11.68
N VAL A 141 -0.69 6.05 -12.11
CA VAL A 141 0.44 5.53 -12.88
C VAL A 141 0.26 6.00 -14.32
N ASP A 142 0.34 7.30 -14.54
CA ASP A 142 0.57 7.81 -15.88
C ASP A 142 1.97 7.33 -16.30
N ALA A 143 2.21 7.13 -17.60
CA ALA A 143 3.54 6.86 -18.14
C ALA A 143 4.42 8.13 -18.03
N SER A 144 4.60 8.58 -16.79
CA SER A 144 5.35 9.75 -16.43
C SER A 144 6.79 9.55 -16.86
N PHE A 145 7.45 10.65 -17.18
CA PHE A 145 8.86 10.66 -17.55
C PHE A 145 9.72 9.86 -16.55
N GLY A 146 9.38 9.91 -15.25
CA GLY A 146 10.06 9.15 -14.20
C GLY A 146 9.97 7.63 -14.38
N ILE A 147 8.80 7.09 -14.68
CA ILE A 147 8.61 5.64 -14.90
C ILE A 147 9.33 5.19 -16.17
N ILE A 148 9.26 5.98 -17.25
CA ILE A 148 9.90 5.66 -18.53
C ILE A 148 11.43 5.66 -18.38
N VAL A 149 11.99 6.71 -17.76
CA VAL A 149 13.45 6.81 -17.56
C VAL A 149 13.95 5.74 -16.60
N SER A 150 13.25 5.48 -15.49
CA SER A 150 13.64 4.44 -14.53
C SER A 150 13.51 3.03 -15.11
N GLY A 151 12.57 2.80 -16.03
CA GLY A 151 12.40 1.52 -16.73
C GLY A 151 13.41 1.28 -17.88
N LEU A 152 13.68 2.30 -18.71
CA LEU A 152 14.59 2.17 -19.86
C LEU A 152 16.06 2.35 -19.50
N PHE A 153 16.35 3.28 -18.59
CA PHE A 153 17.71 3.70 -18.20
C PHE A 153 17.85 3.77 -16.68
N PRO A 154 17.80 2.64 -15.96
CA PRO A 154 17.81 2.61 -14.49
C PRO A 154 19.08 3.21 -13.85
N GLY A 155 20.19 3.28 -14.58
CA GLY A 155 21.39 4.00 -14.14
C GLY A 155 21.23 5.53 -14.21
N LEU A 156 20.59 6.02 -15.27
CA LEU A 156 20.34 7.46 -15.45
C LEU A 156 19.24 7.96 -14.51
N GLY A 157 18.16 7.19 -14.33
CA GLY A 157 17.10 7.51 -13.37
C GLY A 157 17.63 7.68 -11.95
N ARG A 158 18.58 6.83 -11.54
CA ARG A 158 19.30 6.96 -10.27
C ARG A 158 20.16 8.22 -10.18
N LEU A 159 20.81 8.61 -11.27
CA LEU A 159 21.70 9.79 -11.29
C LEU A 159 20.92 11.11 -11.21
N ILE A 160 19.77 11.20 -11.90
CA ILE A 160 18.96 12.43 -11.94
C ILE A 160 17.88 12.48 -10.85
N GLY A 161 17.78 11.46 -10.00
CA GLY A 161 16.77 11.37 -8.94
C GLY A 161 15.34 11.29 -9.49
N ALA A 162 15.14 10.63 -10.64
CA ALA A 162 13.82 10.46 -11.23
C ALA A 162 13.00 9.45 -10.41
N GLU A 163 11.99 9.95 -9.71
CA GLU A 163 11.08 9.14 -8.90
C GLU A 163 9.85 8.77 -9.75
N PRO A 164 9.44 7.49 -9.77
CA PRO A 164 8.25 7.06 -10.48
C PRO A 164 6.95 7.47 -9.78
N PHE A 165 7.02 7.92 -8.52
CA PHE A 165 5.88 8.36 -7.72
C PHE A 165 6.01 9.82 -7.31
N ASP A 166 4.86 10.46 -7.06
CA ASP A 166 4.82 11.79 -6.46
C ASP A 166 5.34 11.73 -5.01
N MET A 167 6.53 12.29 -4.80
CA MET A 167 7.19 12.29 -3.48
C MET A 167 6.47 13.15 -2.44
N SER A 168 5.69 14.15 -2.85
CA SER A 168 4.86 14.92 -1.92
C SER A 168 3.72 14.07 -1.37
N ALA A 169 3.10 13.26 -2.24
CA ALA A 169 2.06 12.32 -1.84
C ALA A 169 2.62 11.18 -0.97
N CYS A 170 3.81 10.65 -1.30
CA CYS A 170 4.47 9.64 -0.46
C CYS A 170 4.76 10.19 0.95
N ARG A 171 5.28 11.42 1.04
CA ARG A 171 5.54 12.09 2.33
C ARG A 171 4.26 12.31 3.14
N TYR A 172 3.16 12.68 2.49
CA TYR A 172 1.86 12.82 3.15
C TYR A 172 1.46 11.53 3.90
N PHE A 173 1.54 10.36 3.26
CA PHE A 173 1.19 9.10 3.90
C PHE A 173 2.19 8.67 4.97
N ASP A 174 3.47 8.94 4.78
CA ASP A 174 4.50 8.73 5.80
C ASP A 174 4.18 9.53 7.07
N ASP A 175 3.85 10.81 6.92
CA ASP A 175 3.59 11.71 8.05
C ASP A 175 2.23 11.42 8.70
N LEU A 176 1.20 11.12 7.89
CA LEU A 176 -0.09 10.65 8.38
C LEU A 176 0.05 9.38 9.23
N THR A 177 0.82 8.41 8.74
CA THR A 177 1.04 7.14 9.44
C THR A 177 1.82 7.36 10.74
N LYS A 178 2.87 8.19 10.74
CA LYS A 178 3.61 8.55 11.96
C LYS A 178 2.69 9.22 12.99
N LYS A 179 1.91 10.21 12.57
CA LYS A 179 0.97 10.93 13.44
C LYS A 179 0.00 9.96 14.11
N ILE A 180 -0.61 9.06 13.34
CA ILE A 180 -1.55 8.05 13.87
C ILE A 180 -0.85 7.09 14.84
N ILE A 181 0.37 6.67 14.56
CA ILE A 181 1.15 5.82 15.46
C ILE A 181 1.44 6.56 16.77
N ASP A 182 1.83 7.83 16.71
CA ASP A 182 2.20 8.61 17.89
C ASP A 182 0.97 8.96 18.75
N GLU A 183 -0.16 9.31 18.14
CA GLU A 183 -1.44 9.47 18.84
C GLU A 183 -1.85 8.18 19.58
N ARG A 184 -1.66 7.02 18.93
CA ARG A 184 -1.93 5.71 19.56
C ARG A 184 -0.98 5.40 20.72
N LYS A 185 0.28 5.84 20.68
CA LYS A 185 1.22 5.69 21.81
C LYS A 185 0.77 6.51 23.01
N LEU A 186 0.29 7.74 22.79
CA LEU A 186 -0.18 8.63 23.85
C LEU A 186 -1.46 8.10 24.53
N HIS A 187 -2.39 7.52 23.76
CA HIS A 187 -3.65 6.97 24.29
C HIS A 187 -3.53 5.55 24.88
N ASN A 188 -2.42 4.83 24.68
CA ASN A 188 -2.25 3.44 25.11
C ASN A 188 -2.04 3.22 26.63
N ASN A 189 -2.28 4.22 27.47
CA ASN A 189 -2.49 4.00 28.91
C ASN A 189 -3.86 3.37 29.24
N HIS A 190 -4.80 3.33 28.28
CA HIS A 190 -6.07 2.61 28.45
C HIS A 190 -6.33 1.62 27.31
N LYS A 191 -6.14 0.33 27.61
CA LYS A 191 -6.48 -0.81 26.74
C LYS A 191 -7.92 -0.66 26.23
N THR A 192 -8.09 -0.38 24.95
CA THR A 192 -9.37 -0.61 24.25
C THR A 192 -9.11 -1.27 22.90
N ASP A 193 -9.75 -2.43 22.70
CA ASP A 193 -9.57 -3.32 21.56
C ASP A 193 -10.27 -2.81 20.29
N SER A 194 -9.60 -1.96 19.51
CA SER A 194 -9.95 -1.75 18.11
C SER A 194 -8.94 -2.46 17.19
N ILE A 195 -9.37 -2.82 15.98
CA ILE A 195 -8.53 -3.47 14.95
C ILE A 195 -7.27 -2.65 14.65
N CYS A 196 -7.36 -1.33 14.77
CA CYS A 196 -6.26 -0.37 14.69
C CYS A 196 -5.22 -0.47 15.82
N ASN A 197 -5.58 -0.94 17.01
CA ASN A 197 -4.66 -1.03 18.15
C ASN A 197 -3.73 -2.25 18.07
N GLN A 198 -4.16 -3.36 17.47
CA GLN A 198 -3.34 -4.59 17.40
C GLN A 198 -2.37 -4.64 16.21
N THR A 199 -2.64 -3.92 15.12
CA THR A 199 -1.66 -3.71 14.04
C THR A 199 -0.45 -2.92 14.52
N SER A 200 -0.66 -1.85 15.30
CA SER A 200 0.40 -0.98 15.83
C SER A 200 1.40 -1.70 16.74
N HIS A 201 0.93 -2.57 17.65
CA HIS A 201 1.81 -3.29 18.58
C HIS A 201 2.79 -4.26 17.87
N ARG A 202 2.39 -4.80 16.70
CA ARG A 202 3.28 -5.62 15.87
C ARG A 202 4.23 -4.78 15.03
N PHE A 203 3.77 -3.66 14.44
CA PHE A 203 4.62 -2.68 13.75
C PHE A 203 5.74 -2.10 14.65
N HIS A 204 5.44 -1.82 15.91
CA HIS A 204 6.43 -1.34 16.89
C HIS A 204 7.52 -2.37 17.22
N THR A 205 7.15 -3.66 17.34
CA THR A 205 8.12 -4.74 17.59
C THR A 205 9.13 -4.87 16.44
N ILE A 206 8.80 -4.34 15.26
CA ILE A 206 9.61 -4.40 14.05
C ILE A 206 10.56 -3.22 13.97
N ASP A 207 10.08 -1.99 14.22
CA ASP A 207 10.93 -0.80 14.19
C ASP A 207 12.01 -0.83 15.28
N ASP A 208 11.65 -1.27 16.50
CA ASP A 208 12.59 -1.47 17.60
C ASP A 208 13.64 -2.56 17.32
N ARG A 209 13.26 -3.61 16.57
CA ARG A 209 14.19 -4.67 16.16
C ARG A 209 15.06 -4.24 14.99
N LEU A 210 14.55 -3.44 14.06
CA LEU A 210 15.30 -2.89 12.93
C LEU A 210 16.33 -1.84 13.41
N GLY A 211 15.97 -0.98 14.37
CA GLY A 211 16.91 -0.07 15.02
C GLY A 211 18.03 -0.80 15.77
N LYS A 212 17.71 -1.89 16.48
CA LYS A 212 18.69 -2.71 17.20
C LYS A 212 19.60 -3.54 16.27
N VAL A 213 19.09 -4.03 15.13
CA VAL A 213 19.89 -4.73 14.12
C VAL A 213 20.78 -3.76 13.35
N GLY A 214 20.28 -2.57 13.01
CA GLY A 214 21.09 -1.50 12.39
C GLY A 214 22.24 -1.01 13.29
N GLN A 215 22.03 -0.89 14.60
CA GLN A 215 23.10 -0.59 15.56
C GLN A 215 24.11 -1.74 15.69
N ARG A 216 23.68 -3.00 15.70
CA ARG A 216 24.58 -4.16 15.78
C ARG A 216 25.44 -4.34 14.52
N LEU A 217 24.93 -3.99 13.34
CA LEU A 217 25.69 -4.03 12.09
C LEU A 217 26.68 -2.86 11.98
N ARG A 218 26.34 -1.66 12.50
CA ARG A 218 27.29 -0.53 12.58
C ARG A 218 28.46 -0.79 13.52
N ILE A 219 28.25 -1.52 14.62
CA ILE A 219 29.32 -1.83 15.58
C ILE A 219 30.31 -2.88 15.02
N ARG A 220 29.87 -3.78 14.12
CA ARG A 220 30.74 -4.77 13.45
C ARG A 220 31.51 -4.25 12.25
N LEU A 221 31.18 -3.08 11.72
CA LEU A 221 31.89 -2.46 10.58
C LEU A 221 33.01 -1.49 11.01
N TYR A 222 33.22 -1.33 12.32
CA TYR A 222 34.25 -0.44 12.91
C TYR A 222 35.12 -1.16 13.97
N GLN A 223 35.17 -2.49 13.93
CA GLN A 223 36.16 -3.33 14.60
C GLN A 223 36.78 -4.26 13.57
#